data_AF-A0A136A5K1-F1
#
_entry.id   AF-A0A136A5K1-F1
#
_cell.length_a   1.000
_cell.length_b   1.000
_cell.length_c   1.000
_cell.angle_alpha   90.00
_cell.angle_beta   90.00
_cell.angle_gamma   90.00
#
_symmetry.space_group_name_H-M   'P 1'
#
loop_
_entity.id
_entity.type
_entity.pdbx_description
1 polymer ?
#
loop_
_entity_poly.entity_id
_entity_poly.type
_entity_poly.pdbx_seq_one_letter_code
_entity_poly.pdbx_strand_id
1 'polypeptide(L)'
;MYQTNWADSQPIVVYVLGSQNTTHQFFSREVLGLFPYQLERIWNKLVYSGLGEAPIKVKTEQEMLEKIRQQPGSIGYVMSENVSTDINIIHLAME
;
A
#
# COMPACT_ATOMS: atom_id res chain seq x y z
N MET A 1 16.74 -4.54 -5.67
CA MET A 1 15.78 -5.53 -6.19
C MET A 1 14.41 -5.16 -5.61
N TYR A 2 13.36 -5.09 -6.43
CA TYR A 2 12.01 -4.83 -5.91
C TYR A 2 11.48 -6.11 -5.26
N GLN A 3 10.88 -5.98 -4.08
CA GLN A 3 10.30 -7.12 -3.38
C GLN A 3 8.85 -7.31 -3.84
N THR A 4 8.57 -8.47 -4.41
CA THR A 4 7.23 -8.83 -4.94
C THR A 4 6.57 -9.93 -4.14
N ASN A 5 7.32 -10.61 -3.27
CA ASN A 5 6.84 -11.69 -2.41
C ASN A 5 7.23 -11.43 -0.95
N TRP A 6 6.41 -11.89 -0.03
CA TRP A 6 6.73 -12.00 1.39
C TRP A 6 7.78 -13.09 1.64
N ALA A 7 8.31 -13.15 2.86
CA ALA A 7 9.33 -14.14 3.25
C ALA A 7 8.83 -15.59 3.13
N ASP A 8 7.52 -15.81 3.23
CA ASP A 8 6.85 -17.10 3.04
C ASP A 8 6.52 -17.42 1.57
N SER A 9 7.04 -16.62 0.63
CA SER A 9 6.79 -16.71 -0.82
C SER A 9 5.38 -16.32 -1.28
N GLN A 10 4.53 -15.80 -0.39
CA GLN A 10 3.23 -15.27 -0.79
C GLN A 10 3.38 -13.98 -1.61
N PRO A 11 2.66 -13.77 -2.73
CA PRO A 11 2.76 -12.54 -3.50
C PRO A 11 2.26 -11.33 -2.71
N ILE A 12 2.94 -10.19 -2.87
CA ILE A 12 2.56 -8.92 -2.27
C ILE A 12 1.53 -8.23 -3.16
N VAL A 13 0.31 -8.08 -2.67
CA VAL A 13 -0.75 -7.33 -3.35
C VAL A 13 -0.91 -5.96 -2.71
N VAL A 14 -0.60 -4.89 -3.43
CA VAL A 14 -0.63 -3.54 -2.88
C VAL A 14 -1.97 -2.87 -3.14
N TYR A 15 -2.64 -2.41 -2.10
CA TYR A 15 -3.81 -1.53 -2.20
C TYR A 15 -3.42 -0.08 -1.91
N VAL A 16 -3.98 0.85 -2.70
CA VAL A 16 -3.76 2.29 -2.53
C VAL A 16 -5.08 3.06 -2.61
N LEU A 17 -5.16 4.18 -1.88
CA LEU A 17 -6.23 5.15 -2.03
C LEU A 17 -5.97 6.07 -3.24
N GLY A 18 -7.02 6.72 -3.74
CA GLY A 18 -6.89 7.69 -4.85
C GLY A 18 -5.96 8.86 -4.50
N SER A 19 -5.34 9.47 -5.52
CA SER A 19 -4.35 10.55 -5.34
C SER A 19 -4.85 11.78 -4.58
N GLN A 20 -6.16 12.06 -4.68
CA GLN A 20 -6.82 13.17 -3.99
C GLN A 20 -7.26 12.83 -2.56
N ASN A 21 -7.11 11.58 -2.13
CA ASN A 21 -7.46 11.17 -0.77
C ASN A 21 -6.41 11.69 0.23
N THR A 22 -6.86 12.33 1.30
CA THR A 22 -6.01 12.94 2.34
C THR A 22 -5.05 11.93 2.97
N THR A 23 -5.51 10.71 3.21
CA THR A 23 -4.71 9.61 3.78
C THR A 23 -3.61 9.17 2.81
N HIS A 24 -3.91 9.07 1.51
CA HIS A 24 -2.85 8.81 0.51
C HIS A 24 -1.83 9.93 0.43
N GLN A 25 -2.28 11.18 0.48
CA GLN A 25 -1.39 12.34 0.40
C GLN A 25 -0.47 12.43 1.61
N PHE A 26 -1.00 12.18 2.81
CA PHE A 26 -0.23 12.15 4.04
C PHE A 26 0.74 10.97 4.04
N PHE A 27 0.27 9.76 3.79
CA PHE A 27 1.12 8.56 3.77
C PHE A 27 2.26 8.71 2.75
N SER A 28 1.97 9.18 1.54
CA SER A 28 3.01 9.38 0.53
C SER A 28 4.07 10.37 1.02
N ARG A 29 3.66 11.53 1.56
CA ARG A 29 4.60 12.60 1.93
C ARG A 29 5.34 12.32 3.23
N GLU A 30 4.60 12.01 4.28
CA GLU A 30 5.12 11.94 5.64
C GLU A 30 5.76 10.58 5.94
N VAL A 31 5.25 9.50 5.32
CA VAL A 31 5.75 8.14 5.57
C VAL A 31 6.73 7.70 4.49
N LEU A 32 6.39 7.91 3.21
CA LEU A 32 7.28 7.49 2.11
C LEU A 32 8.27 8.57 1.66
N GLY A 33 8.12 9.83 2.12
CA GLY A 33 8.97 10.94 1.69
C GLY A 33 8.78 11.34 0.21
N LEU A 34 7.62 11.04 -0.37
CA LEU A 34 7.31 11.23 -1.79
C LEU A 34 5.97 11.95 -2.01
N PHE A 35 5.88 12.75 -3.07
CA PHE A 35 4.58 13.23 -3.51
C PHE A 35 3.78 12.12 -4.22
N PRO A 36 2.43 12.13 -4.14
CA PRO A 36 1.58 11.11 -4.78
C PRO A 36 1.89 10.85 -6.26
N TYR A 37 2.17 11.90 -7.03
CA TYR A 37 2.51 11.77 -8.45
C TYR A 37 3.88 11.09 -8.67
N GLN A 38 4.82 11.22 -7.72
CA GLN A 38 6.11 10.54 -7.79
C GLN A 38 5.93 9.05 -7.52
N LEU A 39 5.10 8.71 -6.53
CA LEU A 39 4.74 7.33 -6.23
C LEU A 39 4.05 6.66 -7.43
N GLU A 40 3.07 7.34 -8.04
CA GLU A 40 2.42 6.85 -9.27
C GLU A 40 3.42 6.66 -10.42
N ARG A 41 4.38 7.58 -10.59
CA ARG A 41 5.43 7.44 -11.59
C ARG A 41 6.35 6.25 -11.33
N ILE A 42 6.66 5.94 -10.07
CA ILE A 42 7.45 4.75 -9.70
C ILE A 42 6.68 3.49 -10.09
N TRP A 43 5.40 3.39 -9.74
CA TRP A 43 4.56 2.26 -10.12
C TRP A 43 4.48 2.09 -11.64
N ASN A 44 4.24 3.17 -12.39
CA ASN A 44 4.20 3.11 -13.84
C ASN A 44 5.51 2.56 -14.42
N LYS A 45 6.67 2.99 -13.92
CA LYS A 45 7.97 2.44 -14.36
C LYS A 45 8.10 0.94 -14.09
N LEU A 46 7.68 0.48 -12.92
CA LEU A 46 7.70 -0.94 -12.57
C LEU A 46 6.85 -1.77 -13.51
N VAL A 47 5.62 -1.32 -13.77
CA VAL A 47 4.68 -2.00 -14.66
C VAL A 47 5.20 -2.03 -16.10
N TYR A 48 5.65 -0.89 -16.64
CA TYR A 48 6.17 -0.82 -18.00
C TYR A 48 7.44 -1.65 -18.24
N SER A 49 8.24 -1.86 -17.20
CA SER A 49 9.44 -2.70 -17.28
C SER A 49 9.16 -4.18 -17.02
N GLY A 50 7.93 -4.56 -16.67
CA GLY A 50 7.57 -5.93 -16.29
C GLY A 50 8.18 -6.38 -14.96
N LEU A 51 8.65 -5.44 -14.13
CA LEU A 51 9.33 -5.72 -12.85
C LEU A 51 8.38 -5.68 -11.65
N GLY A 52 7.11 -5.34 -11.85
CA GLY A 52 6.12 -5.31 -10.77
C GLY A 52 4.70 -5.11 -11.28
N GLU A 53 3.74 -5.41 -10.41
CA GLU A 53 2.32 -5.23 -10.67
C GLU A 53 1.84 -3.85 -10.18
N ALA A 54 0.81 -3.32 -10.82
CA ALA A 54 0.20 -2.06 -10.41
C ALA A 54 -0.56 -2.23 -9.09
N PRO A 55 -0.58 -1.22 -8.22
CA PRO A 55 -1.40 -1.27 -7.02
C PRO A 55 -2.89 -1.20 -7.38
N ILE A 56 -3.71 -1.87 -6.59
CA ILE A 56 -5.16 -1.87 -6.74
C ILE A 56 -5.73 -0.65 -6.00
N LYS A 57 -6.47 0.19 -6.73
CA LYS A 57 -7.09 1.41 -6.16
C LYS A 57 -8.37 1.07 -5.41
N VAL A 58 -8.49 1.58 -4.18
CA VAL A 58 -9.70 1.57 -3.35
C VAL A 58 -10.17 3.00 -3.08
N LYS A 59 -11.46 3.17 -2.79
CA LYS A 59 -12.10 4.48 -2.61
C LYS A 59 -11.99 4.99 -1.18
N THR A 60 -12.04 4.10 -0.20
CA THR A 60 -12.09 4.45 1.23
C THR A 60 -11.17 3.56 2.06
N GLU A 61 -10.81 4.03 3.26
CA GLU A 61 -10.05 3.23 4.23
C GLU A 61 -10.83 1.99 4.68
N GLN A 62 -12.16 2.08 4.77
CA GLN A 62 -12.99 0.92 5.07
C GLN A 62 -12.85 -0.15 3.98
N GLU A 63 -12.96 0.24 2.69
CA GLU A 63 -12.75 -0.68 1.58
C GLU A 63 -11.33 -1.25 1.61
N MET A 64 -10.33 -0.44 1.98
CA MET A 64 -8.96 -0.92 2.15
C MET A 64 -8.86 -2.06 3.18
N LEU A 65 -9.44 -1.87 4.37
CA LEU A 65 -9.42 -2.88 5.43
C LEU A 65 -10.19 -4.14 5.01
N GLU A 66 -11.35 -3.98 4.37
CA GLU A 66 -12.12 -5.12 3.83
C GLU A 66 -11.32 -5.93 2.82
N LYS A 67 -10.63 -5.27 1.88
CA LYS A 67 -9.78 -5.93 0.89
C LYS A 67 -8.59 -6.63 1.53
N ILE A 68 -7.95 -6.01 2.52
CA ILE A 68 -6.81 -6.60 3.21
C ILE A 68 -7.21 -7.89 3.95
N ARG A 69 -8.36 -7.88 4.63
CA ARG A 69 -8.89 -9.07 5.31
C ARG A 69 -9.19 -10.22 4.36
N GLN A 70 -9.66 -9.91 3.15
CA GLN A 70 -10.10 -10.91 2.18
C GLN A 70 -8.96 -11.45 1.30
N GLN A 71 -7.85 -10.73 1.20
CA GLN A 71 -6.74 -11.07 0.32
C GLN A 71 -5.45 -11.30 1.13
N PRO A 72 -5.17 -12.54 1.54
CA PRO A 72 -3.89 -12.89 2.14
C PRO A 72 -2.70 -12.43 1.27
N GLY A 73 -1.66 -11.92 1.91
CA GLY A 73 -0.49 -11.35 1.25
C GLY A 73 -0.66 -9.90 0.78
N SER A 74 -1.82 -9.29 1.00
CA SER A 74 -2.02 -7.89 0.65
C SER A 74 -1.53 -6.91 1.72
N ILE A 75 -1.25 -5.68 1.30
CA ILE A 75 -0.82 -4.58 2.15
C ILE A 75 -1.49 -3.27 1.71
N GLY A 76 -1.74 -2.41 2.68
CA GLY A 76 -2.20 -1.04 2.48
C GLY A 76 -1.87 -0.20 3.71
N TYR A 77 -2.50 0.98 3.82
CA TYR A 77 -2.27 1.93 4.90
C TYR A 77 -3.56 2.70 5.23
N VAL A 78 -3.80 2.95 6.51
CA VAL A 78 -4.95 3.70 7.01
C VAL A 78 -4.47 4.73 8.03
N MET A 79 -5.24 5.78 8.25
CA MET A 79 -4.98 6.73 9.35
C MET A 79 -5.60 6.25 10.66
N SER A 80 -6.68 5.46 10.59
CA SER A 80 -7.38 4.98 11.78
C SER A 80 -6.50 4.05 12.62
N GLU A 81 -6.34 4.37 13.91
CA GLU A 81 -5.67 3.51 14.89
C GLU A 81 -6.57 2.34 15.33
N ASN A 82 -7.88 2.45 15.11
CA ASN A 82 -8.85 1.37 15.37
C ASN A 82 -8.85 0.37 14.22
N VAL A 83 -7.74 -0.33 14.09
CA VAL A 83 -7.59 -1.48 13.22
C VAL A 83 -8.01 -2.72 14.01
N SER A 84 -8.84 -3.58 13.41
CA SER A 84 -9.32 -4.78 14.07
C SER A 84 -8.20 -5.82 14.27
N THR A 85 -8.35 -6.71 15.25
CA THR A 85 -7.32 -7.69 15.63
C THR A 85 -7.02 -8.77 14.58
N ASP A 86 -7.85 -8.85 13.54
CA ASP A 86 -7.74 -9.82 12.44
C ASP A 86 -6.81 -9.38 11.31
N ILE A 87 -6.15 -8.22 11.41
CA ILE A 87 -5.09 -7.84 10.47
C ILE A 87 -3.78 -7.52 11.20
N ASN A 88 -2.67 -7.83 10.54
CA ASN A 88 -1.34 -7.56 11.08
C ASN A 88 -0.93 -6.11 10.82
N ILE A 89 -0.46 -5.43 11.86
CA ILE A 89 0.03 -4.05 11.78
C ILE A 89 1.56 -4.08 11.65
N ILE A 90 2.08 -3.40 10.64
CA ILE A 90 3.52 -3.21 10.46
C ILE A 90 3.91 -1.90 11.16
N HIS A 91 4.73 -2.01 12.19
CA HIS A 91 5.35 -0.85 12.82
C HIS A 91 6.59 -0.45 12.01
N LEU A 92 6.60 0.78 11.52
CA LEU A 92 7.77 1.36 10.88
C LEU A 92 8.75 1.79 11.99
N ALA A 93 9.93 1.19 12.01
CA ALA A 93 11.01 1.67 12.87
C ALA A 93 11.45 3.04 12.34
N MET A 94 11.26 4.08 13.14
CA MET A 94 11.89 5.38 12.89
C MET A 94 13.30 5.30 13.48
N GLU A 95 14.32 5.31 12.62
CA GLU A 95 15.73 5.49 13.01
C GLU A 95 16.05 6.96 13.29
#